data_AF-A0A4R4Z894-F1
#
_entry.id   AF-A0A4R4Z894-F1
#
_cell.length_a   1.000
_cell.length_b   1.000
_cell.length_c   1.000
_cell.angle_alpha   90.00
_cell.angle_beta   90.00
_cell.angle_gamma   90.00
#
_symmetry.space_group_name_H-M   'P 1'
#
loop_
_entity.id
_entity.type
_entity.pdbx_description
1 polymer ?
#
loop_
_entity_poly.entity_id
_entity_poly.type
_entity_poly.pdbx_seq_one_letter_code
_entity_poly.pdbx_strand_id
1 'polypeptide(L)'
;MVVSIRVEPNRAPQEIWVWDARIGALQMDLGYLEALALTKGTFGWQYLFTDASLARDDFHHTARYLKSMLRVFPEIFPHHDYATLQERLAARL
;
A
#
# COMPACT_ATOMS: atom_id res chain seq x y z
N MET A 1 1.18 -3.91 12.34
CA MET A 1 0.52 -2.93 11.46
C MET A 1 -0.98 -3.10 11.62
N VAL A 2 -1.71 -1.99 11.81
CA VAL A 2 -3.18 -1.99 11.92
C VAL A 2 -3.72 -0.94 10.96
N VAL A 3 -4.81 -1.24 10.25
CA VAL A 3 -5.53 -0.28 9.41
C VAL A 3 -6.76 0.21 10.17
N SER A 4 -7.03 1.51 10.09
CA SER A 4 -8.17 2.16 10.75
C SER A 4 -8.84 3.14 9.80
N ILE A 5 -10.15 3.31 9.96
CA ILE A 5 -10.94 4.28 9.20
C ILE A 5 -11.38 5.36 10.18
N ARG A 6 -11.17 6.62 9.82
CA ARG A 6 -11.72 7.74 10.58
C ARG A 6 -13.20 7.89 10.25
N VAL A 7 -14.06 7.70 11.25
CA VAL A 7 -15.51 7.84 11.09
C VAL A 7 -15.92 9.22 11.62
N GLU A 8 -16.22 10.15 10.70
CA GLU A 8 -16.81 11.45 11.01
C GLU A 8 -18.12 11.63 10.21
N PRO A 9 -19.22 12.09 10.85
CA PRO A 9 -20.46 12.35 10.14
C PRO A 9 -20.26 13.36 9.01
N ASN A 10 -20.79 13.06 7.82
CA ASN A 10 -20.81 13.93 6.64
C ASN A 10 -19.43 14.33 6.06
N ARG A 11 -18.34 13.63 6.42
CA ARG A 11 -17.03 13.87 5.83
C ARG A 11 -16.77 12.89 4.68
N ALA A 12 -16.62 13.43 3.49
CA ALA A 12 -16.16 12.73 2.29
C ALA A 12 -14.92 13.43 1.72
N PRO A 13 -13.91 12.69 1.23
CA PRO A 13 -13.76 11.23 1.27
C PRO A 13 -13.43 10.70 2.68
N GLN A 14 -13.67 9.41 2.92
CA GLN A 14 -13.28 8.74 4.17
C GLN A 14 -11.76 8.69 4.28
N GLU A 15 -11.21 9.09 5.43
CA GLU A 15 -9.78 8.99 5.66
C GLU A 15 -9.42 7.59 6.17
N ILE A 16 -8.49 6.95 5.48
CA ILE A 16 -7.95 5.64 5.87
C ILE A 16 -6.54 5.85 6.38
N TRP A 17 -6.24 5.24 7.51
CA TRP A 17 -4.96 5.38 8.19
C TRP A 17 -4.34 4.01 8.43
N VAL A 18 -3.03 3.90 8.26
CA VAL A 18 -2.25 2.74 8.67
C VAL A 18 -1.35 3.14 9.82
N TRP A 19 -1.41 2.38 10.91
CA TRP A 19 -0.52 2.55 12.05
C TRP A 19 0.59 1.50 12.02
N ASP A 20 1.81 1.99 12.13
CA ASP A 20 3.02 1.19 12.27
C ASP A 20 3.87 1.67 13.45
N ALA A 21 4.35 0.75 14.27
CA ALA A 21 5.14 1.09 15.45
C ALA A 21 6.48 1.79 15.12
N ARG A 22 7.02 1.60 13.91
CA ARG A 22 8.31 2.17 13.50
C ARG A 22 8.22 3.65 13.11
N ILE A 23 7.08 4.06 12.54
CA ILE A 23 6.92 5.37 11.89
C ILE A 23 5.62 6.10 12.25
N GLY A 24 4.76 5.50 13.07
CA GLY A 24 3.52 6.10 13.54
C GLY A 24 2.34 5.91 12.59
N ALA A 25 1.37 6.82 12.69
CA ALA A 25 0.18 6.82 11.86
C ALA A 25 0.46 7.51 10.52
N LEU A 26 0.05 6.87 9.43
CA LEU A 26 0.16 7.39 8.08
C LEU A 26 -1.22 7.41 7.43
N GLN A 27 -1.57 8.56 6.85
CA GLN A 27 -2.77 8.65 6.03
C GLN A 27 -2.51 7.93 4.71
N MET A 28 -3.50 7.19 4.24
CA MET A 28 -3.48 6.53 2.96
C MET A 28 -4.34 7.32 1.96
N ASP A 29 -3.84 7.51 0.75
CA ASP A 29 -4.56 8.12 -0.37
C ASP A 29 -4.99 7.03 -1.37
N LEU A 30 -6.22 6.50 -1.19
CA LEU A 30 -6.78 5.43 -2.03
C LEU A 30 -8.28 5.17 -1.88
N GLY A 31 -8.83 4.47 -2.88
CA GLY A 31 -9.94 3.53 -2.73
C GLY A 31 -9.44 2.17 -2.20
N TYR A 32 -9.81 1.83 -0.97
CA TYR A 32 -9.23 0.69 -0.25
C TYR A 32 -9.55 -0.67 -0.86
N LEU A 33 -10.79 -0.86 -1.32
CA LEU A 33 -11.24 -2.15 -1.85
C LEU A 33 -10.59 -2.43 -3.21
N GLU A 34 -10.43 -1.41 -4.04
CA GLU A 34 -9.77 -1.49 -5.34
C GLU A 34 -8.29 -1.86 -5.16
N ALA A 35 -7.60 -1.18 -4.26
CA ALA A 35 -6.20 -1.48 -3.96
C ALA A 35 -6.02 -2.88 -3.34
N LEU A 36 -6.92 -3.29 -2.45
CA LEU A 36 -6.89 -4.63 -1.88
C LEU A 36 -7.12 -5.69 -2.95
N ALA A 37 -8.04 -5.45 -3.88
CA ALA A 37 -8.31 -6.33 -5.01
C ALA A 37 -7.11 -6.42 -5.97
N LEU A 38 -6.38 -5.33 -6.23
CA LEU A 38 -5.18 -5.35 -7.07
C LEU A 38 -4.00 -6.04 -6.38
N THR A 39 -3.79 -5.75 -5.10
CA THR A 39 -2.61 -6.23 -4.34
C THR A 39 -2.81 -7.60 -3.70
N LYS A 40 -4.04 -8.15 -3.77
CA LYS A 40 -4.47 -9.40 -3.15
C LYS A 40 -4.10 -9.48 -1.66
N GLY A 41 -4.02 -8.32 -0.99
CA GLY A 41 -3.62 -8.23 0.40
C GLY A 41 -2.14 -8.57 0.69
N THR A 42 -1.26 -8.49 -0.31
CA THR A 42 0.19 -8.73 -0.14
C THR A 42 0.74 -7.91 1.03
N PHE A 43 1.56 -8.54 1.87
CA PHE A 43 2.10 -7.88 3.05
C PHE A 43 2.74 -6.51 2.75
N GLY A 44 2.24 -5.47 3.43
CA GLY A 44 2.75 -4.09 3.29
C GLY A 44 2.25 -3.34 2.06
N TRP A 45 1.24 -3.84 1.35
CA TRP A 45 0.64 -3.13 0.22
C TRP A 45 0.16 -1.72 0.59
N GLN A 46 -0.23 -1.50 1.85
CA GLN A 46 -0.70 -0.22 2.36
C GLN A 46 0.33 0.90 2.17
N TYR A 47 1.62 0.59 2.30
CA TYR A 47 2.67 1.61 2.16
C TYR A 47 2.76 2.18 0.75
N LEU A 48 2.27 1.50 -0.29
CA LEU A 48 2.19 2.04 -1.65
C LEU A 48 1.23 3.23 -1.77
N PHE A 49 0.40 3.45 -0.75
CA PHE A 49 -0.61 4.49 -0.70
C PHE A 49 -0.34 5.53 0.39
N THR A 50 0.84 5.50 1.03
CA THR A 50 1.25 6.48 2.05
C THR A 50 2.55 7.19 1.64
N ASP A 51 2.94 8.24 2.35
CA ASP A 51 4.23 8.92 2.14
C ASP A 51 5.42 8.23 2.83
N ALA A 52 5.30 6.95 3.17
CA ALA A 52 6.37 6.20 3.82
C ALA A 52 7.54 5.93 2.84
N SER A 53 8.76 6.19 3.31
CA SER A 53 9.98 5.72 2.65
C SER A 53 10.23 4.25 2.99
N LEU A 54 10.28 3.41 1.95
CA LEU A 54 10.62 1.99 2.02
C LEU A 54 12.12 1.72 1.80
N ALA A 55 12.91 2.77 1.56
CA ALA A 55 14.36 2.71 1.38
C ALA A 55 15.11 2.39 2.69
N ARG A 56 14.45 2.55 3.84
CA ARG A 56 15.03 2.33 5.16
C ARG A 56 15.16 0.84 5.48
N ASP A 57 16.19 0.45 6.24
CA ASP A 57 16.50 -0.94 6.58
C ASP A 57 15.35 -1.69 7.28
N ASP A 58 14.56 -0.97 8.08
CA ASP A 58 13.40 -1.50 8.77
C ASP A 58 12.27 -1.92 7.82
N PHE A 59 12.29 -1.49 6.55
CA PHE A 59 11.32 -1.84 5.51
C PHE A 59 11.84 -2.82 4.45
N HIS A 60 13.07 -3.33 4.57
CA HIS A 60 13.67 -4.17 3.52
C HIS A 60 12.82 -5.41 3.18
N HIS A 61 12.21 -6.06 4.17
CA HIS A 61 11.31 -7.20 3.94
C HIS A 61 10.04 -6.78 3.20
N THR A 62 9.44 -5.65 3.59
CA THR A 62 8.26 -5.08 2.93
C THR A 62 8.57 -4.77 1.47
N ALA A 63 9.66 -4.05 1.19
CA ALA A 63 10.09 -3.74 -0.16
C ALA A 63 10.30 -5.02 -1.00
N ARG A 64 10.92 -6.06 -0.41
CA ARG A 64 11.13 -7.35 -1.09
C ARG A 64 9.82 -8.04 -1.44
N TYR A 65 8.83 -8.06 -0.54
CA TYR A 65 7.52 -8.66 -0.82
C TYR A 65 6.77 -7.90 -1.91
N LEU A 66 6.76 -6.57 -1.88
CA LEU A 66 6.11 -5.75 -2.90
C LEU A 66 6.76 -5.91 -4.28
N LYS A 67 8.10 -5.94 -4.35
CA LYS A 67 8.82 -6.26 -5.59
C LYS A 67 8.45 -7.64 -6.13
N SER A 68 8.34 -8.63 -5.23
CA SER A 68 8.00 -10.01 -5.62
C SER A 68 6.57 -10.11 -6.15
N MET A 69 5.62 -9.44 -5.49
CA MET A 69 4.23 -9.32 -5.94
C MET A 69 4.16 -8.69 -7.33
N LEU A 70 4.79 -7.54 -7.55
CA LEU A 70 4.74 -6.84 -8.85
C LEU A 70 5.44 -7.56 -9.98
N ARG A 71 6.33 -8.51 -9.67
CA ARG A 71 6.92 -9.42 -10.65
C ARG A 71 5.98 -10.57 -11.00
N VAL A 72 5.33 -11.18 -10.01
CA VAL A 72 4.57 -12.44 -10.18
C VAL A 72 3.12 -12.18 -10.59
N PHE A 73 2.48 -11.14 -10.08
CA PHE A 73 1.06 -10.90 -10.28
C PHE A 73 0.66 -10.57 -11.71
N PRO A 74 1.47 -9.88 -12.53
CA PRO A 74 1.18 -9.74 -13.95
C PRO A 74 1.08 -11.09 -14.70
N GLU A 75 1.81 -12.11 -14.25
CA GLU A 75 1.76 -13.46 -14.85
C GLU A 75 0.51 -14.24 -14.42
N ILE A 76 0.14 -14.14 -13.13
CA ILE A 76 -1.00 -14.88 -12.55
C ILE A 76 -2.34 -14.19 -12.86
N PHE A 77 -2.34 -12.85 -12.91
CA PHE A 77 -3.53 -12.02 -13.09
C PHE A 77 -3.31 -10.99 -14.22
N PRO A 78 -3.17 -11.44 -15.48
CA PRO A 78 -2.77 -10.60 -16.61
C PRO A 78 -3.80 -9.52 -17.00
N HIS A 79 -5.03 -9.62 -16.50
CA HIS A 79 -6.10 -8.67 -16.78
C HIS A 79 -6.10 -7.42 -15.88
N HIS A 80 -5.15 -7.31 -14.94
CA HIS A 80 -5.00 -6.14 -14.09
C HIS A 80 -3.80 -5.29 -14.54
N ASP A 81 -3.96 -3.97 -14.50
CA ASP A 81 -2.87 -3.04 -14.68
C ASP A 81 -2.13 -2.83 -13.36
N TYR A 82 -0.82 -3.08 -13.37
CA TYR A 82 0.08 -2.93 -12.23
C TYR A 82 1.00 -1.71 -12.36
N ALA A 83 0.94 -0.94 -13.45
CA ALA A 83 1.85 0.17 -13.71
C ALA A 83 1.83 1.22 -12.59
N THR A 84 0.65 1.63 -12.14
CA THR A 84 0.50 2.57 -11.02
C THR A 84 1.13 2.05 -9.72
N LEU A 85 1.06 0.74 -9.45
CA LEU A 85 1.69 0.16 -8.26
C LEU A 85 3.22 0.09 -8.39
N GLN A 86 3.74 -0.10 -9.60
CA GLN A 86 5.17 -0.04 -9.89
C GLN A 86 5.72 1.37 -9.70
N GLU A 87 5.02 2.39 -10.22
CA GLU A 87 5.38 3.81 -10.03
C GLU A 87 5.37 4.18 -8.54
N ARG A 88 4.32 3.78 -7.83
CA ARG A 88 4.21 4.02 -6.38
C ARG A 88 5.33 3.34 -5.60
N LEU A 89 5.71 2.11 -5.96
CA LEU A 89 6.83 1.43 -5.32
C LEU A 89 8.15 2.16 -5.62
N ALA A 90 8.37 2.57 -6.87
CA ALA A 90 9.59 3.28 -7.27
C ALA A 90 9.75 4.61 -6.54
N ALA A 91 8.66 5.37 -6.35
CA ALA A 91 8.68 6.64 -5.62
C ALA A 91 9.01 6.51 -4.11
N ARG A 92 8.99 5.29 -3.56
CA ARG A 92 9.19 5.01 -2.13
C ARG A 92 10.50 4.29 -1.83
N LEU A 93 11.19 3.82 -2.86
CA LEU A 93 12.51 3.19 -2.78
C LEU A 93 13.61 4.23 -2.99
#